data_AF-A0A6P0T883-F1
#
_entry.id   AF-A0A6P0T883-F1
#
_cell.length_a   1.000
_cell.length_b   1.000
_cell.length_c   1.000
_cell.angle_alpha   90.00
_cell.angle_beta   90.00
_cell.angle_gamma   90.00
#
_symmetry.space_group_name_H-M   'P 1'
#
loop_
_entity.id
_entity.type
_entity.pdbx_description
1 polymer ?
#
loop_
_entity_poly.entity_id
_entity_poly.type
_entity_poly.pdbx_seq_one_letter_code
_entity_poly.pdbx_strand_id
1 'polypeptide(L)'
;MTKVIDMPMSTVPVANKRRLLNLACEGDPEAISVILSSYCRYKGIQVTNIRVRWKDRTLLILCETETESQQQNFVRPVEQILRQLNISREYPVTLYGRIVGQTKPLWSVSLQSEFKNSSIELDQWLNQGQRQLSNLEKVSFPIEDNRKIAAKQSKHRFLRFALEPNSTILEVEMDTVTSSRKRSALIALEQIQEALEVPMSSILPVPYMAACVLGIYNYRSAMLWMVDLTQQLGDRSFLADHPHSHTLSTLVVCRDDGELIGFVVPQILDIESYEADQFKIPSASLFPDSFLPFVESYISQSLSPILNVQALIKAPVLQHYQY
;
A
#
# COMPACT_ATOMS: atom_id res chain seq x y z
N MET A 1 13.04 9.69 -8.92
CA MET A 1 13.35 9.31 -10.32
C MET A 1 14.04 7.95 -10.31
N THR A 2 13.27 6.87 -10.36
CA THR A 2 13.80 5.50 -10.44
C THR A 2 14.20 5.24 -11.89
N LYS A 3 15.44 4.83 -12.13
CA LYS A 3 15.97 4.47 -13.46
C LYS A 3 15.03 3.45 -14.12
N VAL A 4 14.24 3.93 -15.07
CA VAL A 4 13.57 3.10 -16.07
C VAL A 4 14.68 2.35 -16.82
N ILE A 5 14.45 1.07 -17.06
CA ILE A 5 15.35 0.16 -17.77
C ILE A 5 15.89 0.86 -19.03
N ASP A 6 17.17 1.21 -19.06
CA ASP A 6 17.89 1.58 -20.28
C ASP A 6 18.11 0.30 -21.12
N MET A 7 17.02 -0.19 -21.71
CA MET A 7 17.04 -1.30 -22.65
C MET A 7 17.05 -0.73 -24.08
N PRO A 8 18.00 -1.13 -24.94
CA PRO A 8 17.89 -0.88 -26.38
C PRO A 8 16.82 -1.82 -26.97
N MET A 9 15.55 -1.45 -26.81
CA MET A 9 14.41 -2.10 -27.49
C MET A 9 14.39 -1.65 -28.96
N SER A 10 15.30 -2.18 -29.78
CA SER A 10 15.54 -1.75 -31.16
C SER A 10 14.55 -2.30 -32.20
N THR A 11 13.62 -3.17 -31.82
CA THR A 11 12.71 -3.83 -32.78
C THR A 11 11.22 -3.59 -32.53
N VAL A 12 10.84 -2.70 -31.60
CA VAL A 12 9.44 -2.34 -31.33
C VAL A 12 9.24 -0.84 -31.55
N PRO A 13 8.30 -0.40 -32.42
CA PRO A 13 8.04 1.01 -32.67
C PRO A 13 7.82 1.79 -31.35
N VAL A 14 8.51 2.93 -31.20
CA VAL A 14 8.67 3.67 -29.94
C VAL A 14 7.33 4.09 -29.30
N ALA A 15 6.28 4.30 -30.10
CA ALA A 15 4.93 4.62 -29.62
C ALA A 15 4.23 3.49 -28.83
N ASN A 16 4.68 2.23 -28.97
CA ASN A 16 4.03 1.06 -28.36
C ASN A 16 4.71 0.55 -27.08
N LYS A 17 5.86 1.09 -26.67
CA LYS A 17 6.65 0.56 -25.53
C LYS A 17 5.97 0.80 -24.18
N ARG A 18 5.40 1.99 -23.97
CA ARG A 18 4.71 2.36 -22.73
C ARG A 18 3.40 1.59 -22.58
N ARG A 19 2.69 1.37 -23.70
CA ARG A 19 1.48 0.55 -23.76
C ARG A 19 1.78 -0.92 -23.47
N LEU A 20 2.85 -1.48 -24.05
CA LEU A 20 3.30 -2.85 -23.77
C LEU A 20 3.69 -3.06 -22.31
N LEU A 21 4.38 -2.10 -21.70
CA LEU A 21 4.72 -2.15 -20.28
C LEU A 21 3.47 -2.12 -19.39
N ASN A 22 2.52 -1.23 -19.68
CA ASN A 22 1.26 -1.16 -18.92
C ASN A 22 0.46 -2.47 -19.02
N LEU A 23 0.29 -3.00 -20.24
CA LEU A 23 -0.40 -4.27 -20.46
C LEU A 23 0.29 -5.43 -19.71
N ALA A 24 1.63 -5.46 -19.70
CA ALA A 24 2.36 -6.48 -18.96
C ALA A 24 2.22 -6.34 -17.44
N CYS A 25 2.20 -5.11 -16.90
CA CYS A 25 1.92 -4.85 -15.49
C CYS A 25 0.50 -5.23 -15.10
N GLU A 26 -0.46 -5.11 -16.02
CA GLU A 26 -1.85 -5.58 -15.86
C GLU A 26 -2.00 -7.11 -15.96
N GLY A 27 -0.91 -7.84 -16.24
CA GLY A 27 -0.90 -9.29 -16.32
C GLY A 27 -1.22 -9.87 -17.70
N ASP A 28 -1.20 -9.06 -18.77
CA ASP A 28 -1.46 -9.53 -20.14
C ASP A 28 -0.38 -10.54 -20.59
N PRO A 29 -0.76 -11.80 -20.92
CA PRO A 29 0.21 -12.84 -21.24
C PRO A 29 1.08 -12.54 -22.47
N GLU A 30 0.52 -11.89 -23.48
CA GLU A 30 1.24 -11.58 -24.72
C GLU A 30 2.25 -10.45 -24.50
N ALA A 31 1.88 -9.42 -23.75
CA ALA A 31 2.80 -8.36 -23.36
C ALA A 31 3.96 -8.89 -22.49
N ILE A 32 3.67 -9.77 -21.52
CA ILE A 32 4.70 -10.42 -20.68
C ILE A 32 5.65 -11.27 -21.55
N SER A 33 5.12 -12.05 -22.50
CA SER A 33 5.94 -12.90 -23.37
C SER A 33 6.91 -12.07 -24.23
N VAL A 34 6.44 -10.94 -24.76
CA VAL A 34 7.23 -10.01 -25.57
C VAL A 34 8.35 -9.35 -24.74
N ILE A 35 8.04 -8.92 -23.52
CA ILE A 35 9.03 -8.31 -22.61
C ILE A 35 10.11 -9.32 -22.21
N LEU A 36 9.70 -10.52 -21.78
CA LEU A 36 10.64 -11.57 -21.38
C LEU A 36 11.55 -11.98 -22.55
N SER A 37 10.98 -12.13 -23.75
CA SER A 37 11.74 -12.49 -24.96
C SER A 37 12.77 -11.41 -25.32
N SER A 38 12.36 -10.14 -25.22
CA SER A 38 13.23 -9.00 -25.52
C SER A 38 14.39 -8.88 -24.52
N TYR A 39 14.13 -9.12 -23.24
CA TYR A 39 15.14 -9.09 -22.19
C TYR A 39 16.14 -10.24 -22.29
N CYS A 40 15.66 -11.46 -22.57
CA CYS A 40 16.52 -12.62 -22.73
C CYS A 40 17.48 -12.41 -23.91
N ARG A 41 16.98 -11.90 -25.03
CA ARG A 41 17.81 -11.51 -26.18
C ARG A 41 18.84 -10.46 -25.81
N TYR A 42 18.46 -9.42 -25.06
CA TYR A 42 19.38 -8.39 -24.59
C TYR A 42 20.48 -8.94 -23.66
N LYS A 43 20.14 -9.92 -22.81
CA LYS A 43 21.10 -10.60 -21.92
C LYS A 43 21.92 -11.70 -22.61
N GLY A 44 21.74 -11.92 -23.91
CA GLY A 44 22.43 -12.97 -24.66
C GLY A 44 21.95 -14.40 -24.33
N ILE A 45 20.79 -14.52 -23.68
CA ILE A 45 20.17 -15.80 -23.34
C ILE A 45 19.42 -16.30 -24.57
N GLN A 46 19.85 -17.44 -25.11
CA GLN A 46 19.23 -18.03 -26.31
C GLN A 46 17.94 -18.74 -25.91
N VAL A 47 16.82 -18.16 -26.32
CA VAL A 47 15.48 -18.72 -26.13
C VAL A 47 14.77 -18.65 -27.46
N THR A 48 14.26 -19.78 -27.93
CA THR A 48 13.57 -19.89 -29.22
C THR A 48 12.17 -19.32 -29.12
N ASN A 49 11.48 -19.58 -28.00
CA ASN A 49 10.10 -19.14 -27.80
C ASN A 49 9.76 -19.02 -26.32
N ILE A 50 8.93 -18.03 -25.96
CA ILE A 50 8.35 -17.90 -24.63
C ILE A 50 6.84 -17.80 -24.79
N ARG A 51 6.11 -18.73 -24.16
CA ARG A 51 4.65 -18.71 -24.13
C ARG A 51 4.19 -18.49 -22.70
N VAL A 52 3.26 -17.56 -22.52
CA VAL A 52 2.71 -17.21 -21.22
C VAL A 52 1.20 -17.44 -21.27
N ARG A 53 0.63 -18.05 -20.23
CA ARG A 53 -0.82 -18.23 -20.10
C ARG A 53 -1.27 -18.25 -18.64
N TRP A 54 -2.47 -17.77 -18.39
CA TRP A 54 -3.15 -17.98 -17.11
C TRP A 54 -3.89 -19.31 -17.10
N LYS A 55 -3.79 -20.04 -15.99
CA LYS A 55 -4.62 -21.22 -15.70
C LYS A 55 -4.82 -21.32 -14.20
N ASP A 56 -6.06 -21.45 -13.73
CA ASP A 56 -6.39 -21.67 -12.31
C ASP A 56 -5.65 -20.70 -11.36
N ARG A 57 -5.71 -19.39 -11.67
CA ARG A 57 -4.98 -18.30 -10.97
C ARG A 57 -3.45 -18.45 -10.89
N THR A 58 -2.87 -19.32 -11.70
CA THR A 58 -1.42 -19.52 -11.82
C THR A 58 -0.95 -18.99 -13.17
N LEU A 59 0.13 -18.22 -13.18
CA LEU A 59 0.77 -17.81 -14.43
C LEU A 59 1.73 -18.92 -14.88
N LEU A 60 1.45 -19.54 -16.01
CA LEU A 60 2.29 -20.56 -16.60
C LEU A 60 3.17 -19.94 -17.68
N ILE A 61 4.48 -20.08 -17.54
CA ILE A 61 5.47 -19.59 -18.50
C ILE A 61 6.22 -20.80 -19.04
N LEU A 62 6.10 -21.05 -20.34
CA LEU A 62 6.83 -22.10 -21.05
C LEU A 62 7.95 -21.47 -21.88
N CYS A 63 9.16 -21.92 -21.63
CA CYS A 63 10.37 -21.53 -22.35
C CYS A 63 10.85 -22.68 -23.23
N GLU A 64 11.01 -22.41 -24.52
CA GLU A 64 11.57 -23.34 -25.50
C GLU A 64 13.00 -22.94 -25.82
N THR A 65 13.91 -23.89 -25.65
CA THR A 65 15.36 -23.70 -25.86
C THR A 65 15.90 -24.79 -26.79
N GLU A 66 17.08 -24.57 -27.39
CA GLU A 66 17.72 -25.57 -28.26
C GLU A 66 18.58 -26.57 -27.47
N THR A 67 19.07 -26.19 -26.28
CA THR A 67 19.99 -27.01 -25.46
C THR A 67 19.65 -26.99 -23.97
N GLU A 68 19.93 -28.09 -23.28
CA GLU A 68 19.66 -28.29 -21.85
C GLU A 68 20.51 -27.36 -20.94
N SER A 69 21.74 -27.03 -21.36
CA SER A 69 22.70 -26.24 -20.57
C SER A 69 22.28 -24.79 -20.29
N GLN A 70 21.21 -24.28 -20.92
CA GLN A 70 20.74 -22.91 -20.77
C GLN A 70 19.59 -22.75 -19.75
N GLN A 71 19.12 -23.86 -19.20
CA GLN A 71 17.88 -23.92 -18.43
C GLN A 71 17.98 -23.26 -17.05
N GLN A 72 19.14 -23.29 -16.39
CA GLN A 72 19.34 -22.64 -15.08
C GLN A 72 19.57 -21.12 -15.17
N ASN A 73 20.12 -20.65 -16.30
CA ASN A 73 20.43 -19.24 -16.51
C ASN A 73 19.17 -18.41 -16.82
N PHE A 74 18.04 -19.05 -17.09
CA PHE A 74 16.79 -18.39 -17.46
C PHE A 74 15.89 -18.07 -16.26
N VAL A 75 15.94 -18.88 -15.19
CA VAL A 75 15.07 -18.75 -14.01
C VAL A 75 15.23 -17.38 -13.33
N ARG A 76 16.47 -16.98 -13.02
CA ARG A 76 16.76 -15.70 -12.32
C ARG A 76 16.37 -14.46 -13.15
N PRO A 77 16.72 -14.36 -14.45
CA PRO A 77 16.24 -13.31 -15.35
C PRO A 77 14.73 -13.14 -15.39
N VAL A 78 14.00 -14.25 -15.53
CA VAL A 78 12.53 -14.25 -15.58
C VAL A 78 11.97 -13.78 -14.24
N GLU A 79 12.47 -14.32 -13.13
CA GLU A 79 12.08 -13.89 -11.79
C GLU A 79 12.30 -12.39 -11.57
N GLN A 80 13.44 -11.85 -12.03
CA GLN A 80 13.75 -10.43 -11.91
C GLN A 80 12.75 -9.56 -12.67
N ILE A 81 12.36 -9.95 -13.89
CA ILE A 81 11.34 -9.22 -14.65
C ILE A 81 9.98 -9.34 -13.99
N LEU A 82 9.57 -10.54 -13.59
CA LEU A 82 8.26 -10.74 -12.97
C LEU A 82 8.14 -10.02 -11.63
N ARG A 83 9.25 -9.83 -10.90
CA ARG A 83 9.32 -8.95 -9.72
C ARG A 83 9.17 -7.48 -10.11
N GLN A 84 9.80 -7.03 -11.20
CA GLN A 84 9.67 -5.65 -11.69
C GLN A 84 8.28 -5.34 -12.25
N LEU A 85 7.61 -6.32 -12.84
CA LEU A 85 6.22 -6.25 -13.29
C LEU A 85 5.22 -6.50 -12.13
N ASN A 86 5.71 -6.80 -10.93
CA ASN A 86 4.95 -7.11 -9.71
C ASN A 86 4.03 -8.35 -9.79
N ILE A 87 4.20 -9.21 -10.80
CA ILE A 87 3.35 -10.40 -11.06
C ILE A 87 3.65 -11.55 -10.09
N SER A 88 4.94 -11.79 -9.81
CA SER A 88 5.38 -12.95 -9.00
C SER A 88 5.07 -12.83 -7.50
N ARG A 89 4.56 -11.68 -7.04
CA ARG A 89 4.18 -11.43 -5.64
C ARG A 89 2.73 -11.79 -5.33
N GLU A 90 1.86 -11.72 -6.33
CA GLU A 90 0.41 -11.84 -6.16
C GLU A 90 -0.15 -13.19 -6.61
N TYR A 91 0.53 -13.83 -7.57
CA TYR A 91 0.09 -15.08 -8.15
C TYR A 91 1.23 -16.10 -8.19
N PRO A 92 0.96 -17.38 -7.92
CA PRO A 92 1.95 -18.42 -8.13
C PRO A 92 2.33 -18.43 -9.61
N VAL A 93 3.63 -18.44 -9.89
CA VAL A 93 4.15 -18.54 -11.26
C VAL A 93 4.82 -19.89 -11.41
N THR A 94 4.47 -20.65 -12.44
CA THR A 94 5.18 -21.88 -12.77
C THR A 94 5.91 -21.73 -14.10
N LEU A 95 7.23 -21.86 -14.03
CA LEU A 95 8.13 -21.80 -15.16
C LEU A 95 8.43 -23.22 -15.64
N TYR A 96 8.21 -23.47 -16.91
CA TYR A 96 8.51 -24.74 -17.58
C TYR A 96 9.63 -24.52 -18.59
N GLY A 97 10.60 -25.42 -18.63
CA GLY A 97 11.59 -25.47 -19.70
C GLY A 97 11.39 -26.69 -20.58
N ARG A 98 11.54 -26.50 -21.89
CA ARG A 98 11.40 -27.55 -22.91
C ARG A 98 12.43 -27.37 -24.01
N ILE A 99 12.90 -28.47 -24.60
CA ILE A 99 13.71 -28.43 -25.82
C ILE A 99 12.78 -28.39 -27.04
N VAL A 100 13.10 -27.56 -28.04
CA VAL A 100 12.33 -27.45 -29.28
C VAL A 100 12.10 -28.84 -29.89
N GLY A 101 10.84 -29.13 -30.27
CA GLY A 101 10.42 -30.42 -30.81
C GLY A 101 9.94 -31.45 -29.79
N GLN A 102 10.16 -31.24 -28.49
CA GLN A 102 9.59 -32.09 -27.44
C GLN A 102 8.13 -31.73 -27.15
N THR A 103 7.34 -32.73 -26.74
CA THR A 103 5.92 -32.53 -26.40
C THR A 103 5.69 -32.27 -24.91
N LYS A 104 6.58 -32.74 -24.03
CA LYS A 104 6.52 -32.54 -22.57
C LYS A 104 7.62 -31.59 -22.09
N PRO A 105 7.39 -30.80 -21.03
CA PRO A 105 8.44 -30.02 -20.41
C PRO A 105 9.49 -30.95 -19.77
N LEU A 106 10.77 -30.57 -19.91
CA LEU A 106 11.88 -31.31 -19.32
C LEU A 106 11.97 -31.06 -17.81
N TRP A 107 11.61 -29.85 -17.38
CA TRP A 107 11.54 -29.45 -15.98
C TRP A 107 10.46 -28.40 -15.76
N SER A 108 10.05 -28.26 -14.51
CA SER A 108 9.19 -27.20 -14.01
C SER A 108 9.71 -26.66 -12.69
N VAL A 109 9.76 -25.35 -12.56
CA VAL A 109 10.04 -24.64 -11.30
C VAL A 109 8.83 -23.79 -10.97
N SER A 110 8.17 -24.09 -9.85
CA SER A 110 7.20 -23.16 -9.27
C SER A 110 7.98 -22.05 -8.57
N LEU A 111 7.93 -20.86 -9.15
CA LEU A 111 8.28 -19.62 -8.49
C LEU A 111 7.12 -19.33 -7.52
N GLN A 112 7.14 -20.03 -6.38
CA GLN A 112 6.40 -19.53 -5.24
C GLN A 112 7.06 -18.19 -4.90
N SER A 113 6.25 -17.18 -4.59
CA SER A 113 6.74 -16.07 -3.78
C SER A 113 7.26 -16.74 -2.52
N GLU A 114 8.56 -17.04 -2.49
CA GLU A 114 9.22 -17.41 -1.26
C GLU A 114 8.83 -16.28 -0.34
N PHE A 115 8.06 -16.60 0.71
CA PHE A 115 8.10 -15.85 1.94
C PHE A 115 9.55 -15.92 2.44
N LYS A 116 10.46 -15.25 1.75
CA LYS A 116 11.45 -14.45 2.42
C LYS A 116 10.59 -13.40 3.08
N ASN A 117 10.26 -13.64 4.35
CA ASN A 117 10.25 -12.59 5.35
C ASN A 117 11.06 -11.44 4.77
N SER A 118 10.44 -10.28 4.59
CA SER A 118 11.18 -9.06 4.40
C SER A 118 12.00 -8.86 5.68
N SER A 119 13.10 -9.59 5.76
CA SER A 119 14.33 -9.13 6.32
C SER A 119 14.67 -7.91 5.47
N ILE A 120 14.03 -6.78 5.80
CA ILE A 120 14.87 -5.67 6.17
C ILE A 120 15.87 -6.32 7.14
N GLU A 121 17.13 -6.49 6.74
CA GLU A 121 18.17 -6.97 7.67
C GLU A 121 17.89 -6.23 8.98
N LEU A 122 17.67 -6.93 10.10
CA LEU A 122 17.21 -6.30 11.34
C LEU A 122 18.02 -5.04 11.65
N ASP A 123 19.31 -5.05 11.30
CA ASP A 123 20.20 -3.90 11.32
C ASP A 123 19.73 -2.72 10.46
N GLN A 124 19.32 -2.94 9.21
CA GLN A 124 18.74 -1.90 8.35
C GLN A 124 17.41 -1.36 8.91
N TRP A 125 16.56 -2.20 9.53
CA TRP A 125 15.29 -1.76 10.13
C TRP A 125 15.55 -0.94 11.40
N LEU A 126 16.39 -1.46 12.31
CA LEU A 126 16.81 -0.79 13.54
C LEU A 126 17.47 0.56 13.26
N ASN A 127 18.26 0.67 12.18
CA ASN A 127 18.97 1.89 11.81
C ASN A 127 18.14 2.86 10.94
N GLN A 128 16.93 2.49 10.51
CA GLN A 128 16.07 3.36 9.68
C GLN A 128 15.63 4.62 10.42
N GLY A 129 15.24 4.51 11.69
CA GLY A 129 14.77 5.63 12.51
C GLY A 129 15.82 6.74 12.73
N GLN A 130 17.11 6.43 12.57
CA GLN A 130 18.21 7.40 12.69
C GLN A 130 18.45 8.21 11.39
N ARG A 131 18.12 7.65 10.22
CA ARG A 131 18.41 8.26 8.90
C ARG A 131 17.37 9.28 8.43
N GLN A 132 16.16 9.26 8.98
CA GLN A 132 15.09 10.19 8.59
C GLN A 132 15.22 11.60 9.20
N LEU A 133 16.21 11.85 10.06
CA LEU A 133 16.47 13.18 10.63
C LEU A 133 16.97 14.21 9.59
N SER A 134 17.39 13.80 8.39
CA SER A 134 18.07 14.68 7.43
C SER A 134 17.30 15.02 6.14
N ASN A 135 16.24 14.29 5.75
CA ASN A 135 15.65 14.43 4.41
C ASN A 135 14.11 14.54 4.34
N LEU A 136 13.42 14.78 5.47
CA LEU A 136 12.01 15.14 5.46
C LEU A 136 11.87 16.59 5.88
N GLU A 137 11.34 17.43 4.99
CA GLU A 137 10.80 18.72 5.37
C GLU A 137 9.79 18.47 6.50
N LYS A 138 10.20 18.85 7.71
CA LYS A 138 9.43 18.73 8.94
C LYS A 138 8.12 19.48 8.79
N VAL A 139 7.04 18.78 8.48
CA VAL A 139 5.72 19.20 8.98
C VAL A 139 5.65 18.73 10.44
N SER A 140 6.42 19.41 11.29
CA SER A 140 6.26 19.30 12.74
C SER A 140 5.09 20.19 13.10
N PHE A 141 4.01 19.61 13.64
CA PHE A 141 2.93 20.43 14.19
C PHE A 141 3.48 21.17 15.42
N PRO A 142 3.39 22.51 15.48
CA PRO A 142 3.85 23.27 16.62
C PRO A 142 3.06 22.81 17.86
N ILE A 143 3.75 22.18 18.81
CA ILE A 143 3.24 22.05 20.17
C ILE A 143 3.41 23.44 20.80
N GLU A 144 2.46 24.34 20.56
CA GLU A 144 2.40 25.59 21.31
C GLU A 144 1.98 25.28 22.75
N ASP A 145 2.76 25.79 23.70
CA ASP A 145 2.51 25.71 25.13
C ASP A 145 1.21 26.46 25.45
N ASN A 146 0.09 25.72 25.42
CA ASN A 146 -1.30 26.21 25.45
C ASN A 146 -1.71 26.86 26.79
N ARG A 147 -0.76 27.20 27.66
CA ARG A 147 -1.03 27.70 29.01
C ARG A 147 -1.29 29.21 29.10
N LYS A 148 -1.29 29.96 27.98
CA LYS A 148 -1.45 31.43 28.02
C LYS A 148 -2.53 32.05 27.12
N ILE A 149 -3.44 31.25 26.53
CA ILE A 149 -4.57 31.78 25.76
C ILE A 149 -5.89 31.28 26.34
N ALA A 150 -6.09 31.50 27.64
CA ALA A 150 -7.40 31.36 28.27
C ALA A 150 -8.08 32.73 28.28
N ALA A 151 -8.95 32.97 27.27
CA ALA A 151 -10.20 33.74 27.36
C ALA A 151 -10.58 34.40 26.01
N LYS A 152 -11.13 33.61 25.08
CA LYS A 152 -12.31 33.90 24.22
C LYS A 152 -12.32 32.92 23.05
N GLN A 153 -13.33 32.04 23.03
CA GLN A 153 -13.65 31.07 21.97
C GLN A 153 -12.51 30.09 21.64
N SER A 154 -12.48 28.97 22.36
CA SER A 154 -11.54 27.87 22.08
C SER A 154 -12.03 27.08 20.86
N LYS A 155 -11.63 27.53 19.67
CA LYS A 155 -11.74 26.69 18.48
C LYS A 155 -10.89 25.44 18.65
N HIS A 156 -11.53 24.28 18.57
CA HIS A 156 -10.87 22.98 18.56
C HIS A 156 -10.37 22.69 17.14
N ARG A 157 -9.15 22.16 17.02
CA ARG A 157 -8.49 21.91 15.73
C ARG A 157 -8.48 20.42 15.43
N PHE A 158 -8.75 20.07 14.17
CA PHE A 158 -8.84 18.69 13.74
C PHE A 158 -8.07 18.48 12.45
N LEU A 159 -7.35 17.36 12.36
CA LEU A 159 -6.82 16.87 11.09
C LEU A 159 -7.93 16.14 10.35
N ARG A 160 -8.23 16.57 9.13
CA ARG A 160 -9.18 15.92 8.25
C ARG A 160 -8.46 14.99 7.29
N PHE A 161 -8.98 13.77 7.15
CA PHE A 161 -8.44 12.78 6.21
C PHE A 161 -9.58 12.05 5.48
N ALA A 162 -9.26 11.50 4.31
CA ALA A 162 -10.20 10.75 3.50
C ALA A 162 -10.37 9.32 4.05
N LEU A 163 -11.59 8.77 3.95
CA LEU A 163 -11.87 7.35 4.27
C LEU A 163 -11.81 6.45 3.02
N GLU A 164 -11.77 7.06 1.84
CA GLU A 164 -11.68 6.38 0.55
C GLU A 164 -10.54 7.03 -0.26
N PRO A 165 -9.79 6.27 -1.08
CA PRO A 165 -8.79 6.85 -1.97
C PRO A 165 -9.46 7.77 -3.00
N ASN A 166 -8.73 8.79 -3.48
CA ASN A 166 -9.18 9.58 -4.61
C ASN A 166 -9.19 8.67 -5.85
N SER A 167 -10.37 8.18 -6.24
CA SER A 167 -10.54 7.57 -7.56
C SER A 167 -10.08 8.57 -8.62
N THR A 168 -9.02 8.23 -9.35
CA THR A 168 -8.62 8.96 -10.55
C THR A 168 -9.65 8.62 -11.63
N ILE A 169 -10.67 9.48 -11.75
CA ILE A 169 -11.52 9.70 -12.93
C ILE A 169 -11.88 8.43 -13.72
N LEU A 170 -13.05 7.88 -13.43
CA LEU A 170 -14.03 7.51 -14.46
C LEU A 170 -15.37 8.10 -14.01
N GLU A 171 -15.46 9.42 -13.97
CA GLU A 171 -16.74 10.10 -14.14
C GLU A 171 -17.15 9.90 -15.60
N VAL A 172 -17.68 8.71 -15.90
CA VAL A 172 -18.68 8.59 -16.95
C VAL A 172 -19.97 9.03 -16.27
N GLU A 173 -20.31 10.31 -16.45
CA GLU A 173 -21.66 10.80 -16.19
C GLU A 173 -22.63 9.96 -17.01
N MET A 174 -23.33 9.03 -16.35
CA MET A 174 -24.64 8.56 -16.79
C MET A 174 -25.53 8.44 -15.56
N ASP A 175 -26.39 9.45 -15.43
CA ASP A 175 -27.70 9.41 -14.80
C ASP A 175 -27.87 8.49 -13.58
N THR A 176 -27.57 9.02 -12.40
CA THR A 176 -28.55 9.06 -11.31
C THR A 176 -28.06 10.02 -10.23
N VAL A 177 -28.99 10.84 -9.74
CA VAL A 177 -28.83 11.80 -8.65
C VAL A 177 -28.48 11.05 -7.36
N THR A 178 -27.20 10.80 -7.13
CA THR A 178 -26.63 10.51 -5.81
C THR A 178 -25.20 11.03 -5.84
N SER A 179 -25.00 12.29 -5.41
CA SER A 179 -23.65 12.80 -5.18
C SER A 179 -22.94 11.83 -4.23
N SER A 180 -22.01 11.03 -4.76
CA SER A 180 -21.10 10.22 -3.96
C SER A 180 -20.17 11.20 -3.22
N ARG A 181 -20.67 11.71 -2.08
CA ARG A 181 -19.93 12.66 -1.24
C ARG A 181 -18.72 11.91 -0.71
N LYS A 182 -17.51 12.31 -1.11
CA LYS A 182 -16.26 11.73 -0.61
C LYS A 182 -16.29 11.66 0.91
N ARG A 183 -16.17 10.45 1.45
CA ARG A 183 -16.19 10.22 2.90
C ARG A 183 -14.88 10.67 3.52
N SER A 184 -14.98 11.33 4.67
CA SER A 184 -13.83 11.85 5.42
C SER A 184 -14.12 11.84 6.91
N ALA A 185 -13.08 11.76 7.72
CA ALA A 185 -13.16 11.80 9.18
C ALA A 185 -12.17 12.81 9.77
N LEU A 186 -12.34 13.09 11.05
CA LEU A 186 -11.58 14.07 11.82
C LEU A 186 -10.92 13.39 13.02
N ILE A 187 -9.67 13.74 13.30
CA ILE A 187 -8.98 13.41 14.56
C ILE A 187 -8.53 14.73 15.20
N ALA A 188 -8.71 14.87 16.51
CA ALA A 188 -8.29 16.04 17.26
C ALA A 188 -6.76 16.21 17.15
N LEU A 189 -6.31 17.42 16.82
CA LEU A 189 -4.90 17.68 16.53
C LEU A 189 -4.03 17.48 17.79
N GLU A 190 -4.61 17.65 18.98
CA GLU A 190 -3.97 17.42 20.28
C GLU A 190 -3.57 15.95 20.49
N GLN A 191 -4.22 15.01 19.81
CA GLN A 191 -3.92 13.58 19.88
C GLN A 191 -2.92 13.13 18.81
N ILE A 192 -2.52 14.03 17.90
CA ILE A 192 -1.58 13.73 16.80
C ILE A 192 -0.19 14.24 17.17
N GLN A 193 0.78 13.32 17.17
CA GLN A 193 2.19 13.64 17.34
C GLN A 193 2.78 14.22 16.06
N GLU A 194 2.54 13.53 14.95
CA GLU A 194 3.01 13.91 13.62
C GLU A 194 2.29 13.13 12.51
N ALA A 195 2.38 13.65 11.30
CA ALA A 195 2.01 12.93 10.09
C ALA A 195 3.23 12.81 9.19
N LEU A 196 3.48 11.62 8.65
CA LEU A 196 4.62 11.36 7.79
C LEU A 196 4.26 10.44 6.62
N GLU A 197 5.03 10.56 5.55
CA GLU A 197 4.96 9.66 4.42
C GLU A 197 5.91 8.49 4.63
N VAL A 198 5.37 7.26 4.66
CA VAL A 198 6.13 6.03 4.91
C VAL A 198 6.02 5.06 3.74
N PRO A 199 7.13 4.52 3.21
CA PRO A 199 7.04 3.48 2.21
C PRO A 199 6.48 2.21 2.85
N MET A 200 5.48 1.60 2.24
CA MET A 200 4.88 0.34 2.75
C MET A 200 5.93 -0.77 2.92
N SER A 201 7.02 -0.76 2.15
CA SER A 201 8.13 -1.70 2.28
C SER A 201 8.96 -1.56 3.57
N SER A 202 8.74 -0.49 4.35
CA SER A 202 9.41 -0.28 5.64
C SER A 202 8.61 -0.77 6.85
N ILE A 203 7.38 -1.21 6.62
CA ILE A 203 6.56 -1.84 7.66
C ILE A 203 6.98 -3.31 7.72
N LEU A 204 7.33 -3.78 8.91
CA LEU A 204 7.61 -5.19 9.16
C LEU A 204 6.29 -5.91 9.47
N PRO A 205 5.75 -6.73 8.55
CA PRO A 205 4.49 -7.43 8.79
C PRO A 205 4.65 -8.42 9.94
N VAL A 206 3.64 -8.46 10.81
CA VAL A 206 3.57 -9.42 11.91
C VAL A 206 2.53 -10.49 11.55
N PRO A 207 2.91 -11.78 11.51
CA PRO A 207 2.01 -12.85 11.12
C PRO A 207 0.90 -13.06 12.16
N TYR A 208 -0.22 -13.66 11.74
CA TYR A 208 -1.38 -13.98 12.59
C TYR A 208 -2.07 -12.79 13.26
N MET A 209 -1.83 -11.59 12.75
CA MET A 209 -2.53 -10.39 13.19
C MET A 209 -3.87 -10.23 12.48
N ALA A 210 -4.76 -9.42 13.08
CA ALA A 210 -5.98 -9.00 12.42
C ALA A 210 -5.68 -8.27 11.11
N ALA A 211 -6.58 -8.36 10.13
CA ALA A 211 -6.33 -7.87 8.77
C ALA A 211 -6.01 -6.36 8.70
N CYS A 212 -6.55 -5.55 9.61
CA CYS A 212 -6.26 -4.12 9.68
C CYS A 212 -4.87 -3.81 10.26
N VAL A 213 -4.18 -4.75 10.89
CA VAL A 213 -2.83 -4.53 11.43
C VAL A 213 -1.81 -4.85 10.35
N LEU A 214 -1.12 -3.80 9.88
CA LEU A 214 -0.14 -3.89 8.81
C LEU A 214 1.21 -4.42 9.30
N GLY A 215 1.51 -4.23 10.58
CA GLY A 215 2.73 -4.69 11.22
C GLY A 215 3.34 -3.64 12.15
N ILE A 216 4.66 -3.65 12.27
CA ILE A 216 5.42 -2.71 13.10
C ILE A 216 6.36 -1.85 12.26
N TYR A 217 6.52 -0.60 12.67
CA TYR A 217 7.39 0.39 12.05
C TYR A 217 8.40 0.92 13.07
N ASN A 218 9.66 1.10 12.67
CA ASN A 218 10.67 1.73 13.52
C ASN A 218 10.49 3.24 13.50
N TYR A 219 9.77 3.73 14.50
CA TYR A 219 9.53 5.15 14.71
C TYR A 219 10.58 5.71 15.67
N ARG A 220 11.60 6.39 15.16
CA ARG A 220 12.65 7.05 15.97
C ARG A 220 13.29 6.14 17.03
N SER A 221 13.56 4.89 16.68
CA SER A 221 14.09 3.85 17.58
C SER A 221 13.07 3.26 18.57
N ALA A 222 11.78 3.58 18.43
CA ALA A 222 10.67 2.94 19.13
C ALA A 222 9.83 2.08 18.17
N MET A 223 9.25 1.01 18.70
CA MET A 223 8.32 0.16 17.94
C MET A 223 6.96 0.85 17.87
N LEU A 224 6.46 1.10 16.66
CA LEU A 224 5.15 1.68 16.41
C LEU A 224 4.27 0.68 15.66
N TRP A 225 3.14 0.31 16.25
CA TRP A 225 2.13 -0.50 15.56
C TRP A 225 1.48 0.30 14.43
N MET A 226 1.41 -0.29 13.25
CA MET A 226 0.85 0.30 12.04
C MET A 226 -0.51 -0.35 11.74
N VAL A 227 -1.56 0.46 11.65
CA VAL A 227 -2.94 0.00 11.45
C VAL A 227 -3.56 0.72 10.26
N ASP A 228 -4.14 -0.03 9.33
CA ASP A 228 -5.03 0.49 8.30
C ASP A 228 -6.32 0.98 8.99
N LEU A 229 -6.47 2.30 9.07
CA LEU A 229 -7.56 2.92 9.79
C LEU A 229 -8.91 2.70 9.09
N THR A 230 -8.97 2.68 7.75
CA THR A 230 -10.25 2.46 7.05
C THR A 230 -10.74 1.04 7.30
N GLN A 231 -9.83 0.07 7.26
CA GLN A 231 -10.18 -1.31 7.54
C GLN A 231 -10.56 -1.55 9.01
N GLN A 232 -9.90 -0.85 9.95
CA GLN A 232 -10.27 -0.91 11.36
C GLN A 232 -11.69 -0.36 11.61
N LEU A 233 -12.07 0.68 10.88
CA LEU A 233 -13.40 1.30 10.96
C LEU A 233 -14.52 0.45 10.31
N GLY A 234 -14.17 -0.69 9.72
CA GLY A 234 -15.10 -1.65 9.12
C GLY A 234 -15.25 -1.53 7.60
N ASP A 235 -14.51 -0.64 6.96
CA ASP A 235 -14.49 -0.49 5.50
C ASP A 235 -13.49 -1.48 4.86
N ARG A 236 -13.45 -1.49 3.52
CA ARG A 236 -12.39 -2.19 2.79
C ARG A 236 -11.06 -1.46 2.98
N SER A 237 -9.98 -2.24 3.03
CA SER A 237 -8.63 -1.67 3.02
C SER A 237 -8.43 -0.87 1.73
N PHE A 238 -8.11 0.41 1.86
CA PHE A 238 -7.76 1.26 0.71
C PHE A 238 -6.45 0.84 0.04
N LEU A 239 -5.65 0.03 0.73
CA LEU A 239 -4.42 -0.55 0.21
C LEU A 239 -4.70 -1.68 -0.81
N ALA A 240 -5.91 -2.26 -0.79
CA ALA A 240 -6.31 -3.33 -1.72
C ALA A 240 -6.51 -2.83 -3.15
N ASP A 241 -6.93 -1.57 -3.33
CA ASP A 241 -7.23 -0.98 -4.64
C ASP A 241 -5.98 -0.46 -5.37
N HIS A 242 -4.88 -0.24 -4.64
CA HIS A 242 -3.59 0.21 -5.17
C HIS A 242 -2.41 -0.69 -4.74
N PRO A 243 -2.44 -2.00 -5.08
CA PRO A 243 -1.47 -2.99 -4.58
C PRO A 243 -0.06 -2.87 -5.20
N HIS A 244 0.20 -1.87 -6.05
CA HIS A 244 1.33 -1.86 -6.98
C HIS A 244 2.22 -0.62 -6.99
N SER A 245 1.93 0.42 -6.22
CA SER A 245 2.81 1.58 -6.21
C SER A 245 3.87 1.40 -5.11
N HIS A 246 5.10 1.85 -5.39
CA HIS A 246 6.09 2.19 -4.36
C HIS A 246 5.56 3.40 -3.56
N THR A 247 4.36 3.27 -3.02
CA THR A 247 3.56 4.36 -2.49
C THR A 247 4.07 4.62 -1.10
N LEU A 248 4.47 5.87 -0.92
CA LEU A 248 4.47 6.45 0.40
C LEU A 248 3.01 6.47 0.86
N SER A 249 2.71 5.80 1.96
CA SER A 249 1.42 5.86 2.63
C SER A 249 1.45 6.98 3.66
N THR A 250 0.32 7.65 3.84
CA THR A 250 0.20 8.68 4.88
C THR A 250 0.00 8.00 6.23
N LEU A 251 0.98 8.15 7.11
CA LEU A 251 0.95 7.70 8.50
C LEU A 251 0.64 8.88 9.40
N VAL A 252 -0.41 8.77 10.20
CA VAL A 252 -0.76 9.68 11.30
C VAL A 252 -0.39 8.99 12.60
N VAL A 253 0.61 9.52 13.30
CA VAL A 253 1.05 9.01 14.60
C VAL A 253 0.20 9.65 15.69
N CYS A 254 -0.63 8.84 16.34
CA CYS A 254 -1.49 9.27 17.41
C CYS A 254 -0.96 8.82 18.78
N ARG A 255 -1.32 9.57 19.83
CA ARG A 255 -0.99 9.26 21.23
C ARG A 255 -2.25 9.30 22.10
N ASP A 256 -2.41 8.28 22.95
CA ASP A 256 -3.32 8.31 24.10
C ASP A 256 -2.60 7.75 25.33
N ASP A 257 -2.65 8.45 26.46
CA ASP A 257 -2.06 8.04 27.75
C ASP A 257 -0.62 7.47 27.69
N GLY A 258 0.20 8.01 26.79
CA GLY A 258 1.59 7.57 26.59
C GLY A 258 1.77 6.45 25.56
N GLU A 259 0.70 5.73 25.20
CA GLU A 259 0.71 4.75 24.11
C GLU A 259 0.73 5.45 22.75
N LEU A 260 1.56 4.94 21.84
CA LEU A 260 1.68 5.43 20.47
C LEU A 260 1.13 4.40 19.50
N ILE A 261 0.36 4.87 18.52
CA ILE A 261 -0.13 4.06 17.41
C ILE A 261 0.02 4.83 16.10
N GLY A 262 0.31 4.10 15.04
CA GLY A 262 0.39 4.60 13.68
C GLY A 262 -0.85 4.25 12.88
N PHE A 263 -1.67 5.23 12.54
CA PHE A 263 -2.79 5.05 11.63
C PHE A 263 -2.37 5.36 10.20
N VAL A 264 -2.46 4.37 9.33
CA VAL A 264 -2.27 4.52 7.89
C VAL A 264 -3.60 4.92 7.28
N VAL A 265 -3.62 6.07 6.63
CA VAL A 265 -4.82 6.68 6.01
C VAL A 265 -4.60 6.92 4.52
N PRO A 266 -5.67 6.94 3.69
CA PRO A 266 -5.55 7.19 2.26
C PRO A 266 -4.86 8.52 1.94
N GLN A 267 -5.30 9.59 2.60
CA GLN A 267 -4.81 10.94 2.37
C GLN A 267 -5.26 11.90 3.48
N ILE A 268 -4.37 12.81 3.90
CA ILE A 268 -4.73 14.01 4.68
C ILE A 268 -5.26 15.09 3.73
N LEU A 269 -6.39 15.68 4.07
CA LEU A 269 -7.06 16.70 3.27
C LEU A 269 -6.68 18.12 3.72
N ASP A 270 -6.94 18.47 4.99
CA ASP A 270 -6.64 19.78 5.56
C ASP A 270 -6.72 19.74 7.10
N ILE A 271 -6.45 20.87 7.76
CA ILE A 271 -6.74 21.11 9.17
C ILE A 271 -7.93 22.06 9.29
N GLU A 272 -8.96 21.63 10.01
CA GLU A 272 -10.19 22.40 10.21
C GLU A 272 -10.33 22.83 11.67
N SER A 273 -11.10 23.89 11.91
CA SER A 273 -11.32 24.44 13.25
C SER A 273 -12.81 24.64 13.51
N TYR A 274 -13.28 24.10 14.63
CA TYR A 274 -14.69 24.09 14.99
C TYR A 274 -14.91 24.59 16.42
N GLU A 275 -16.07 25.21 16.63
CA GLU A 275 -16.56 25.59 17.95
C GLU A 275 -17.33 24.41 18.57
N ALA A 276 -17.33 24.32 19.91
CA ALA A 276 -17.92 23.17 20.61
C ALA A 276 -19.44 22.98 20.37
N ASP A 277 -20.16 24.04 20.02
CA ASP A 277 -21.61 23.99 19.73
C ASP A 277 -21.94 23.29 18.39
N GLN A 278 -20.95 23.15 17.50
CA GLN A 278 -21.07 22.48 16.22
C GLN A 278 -20.99 20.95 16.35
N PHE A 279 -20.53 20.44 17.49
CA PHE A 279 -20.43 19.00 17.75
C PHE A 279 -21.80 18.42 18.09
N LYS A 280 -22.13 17.30 17.45
CA LYS A 280 -23.36 16.55 17.68
C LYS A 280 -23.07 15.11 18.10
N ILE A 281 -24.01 14.53 18.83
CA ILE A 281 -23.91 13.17 19.37
C ILE A 281 -24.19 12.18 18.23
N PRO A 282 -23.31 11.20 17.98
CA PRO A 282 -23.52 10.21 16.93
C PRO A 282 -24.68 9.27 17.30
N SER A 283 -25.38 8.77 16.29
CA SER A 283 -26.52 7.84 16.47
C SER A 283 -26.48 6.73 15.41
N ALA A 284 -27.10 5.59 15.73
CA ALA A 284 -27.22 4.45 14.81
C ALA A 284 -28.03 4.76 13.54
N SER A 285 -28.80 5.85 13.54
CA SER A 285 -29.45 6.37 12.33
C SER A 285 -28.51 7.06 11.36
N LEU A 286 -27.33 7.49 11.81
CA LEU A 286 -26.34 8.24 11.02
C LEU A 286 -25.10 7.41 10.69
N PHE A 287 -24.69 6.53 11.59
CA PHE A 287 -23.49 5.72 11.46
C PHE A 287 -23.78 4.24 11.74
N PRO A 288 -23.11 3.31 11.04
CA PRO A 288 -23.21 1.88 11.32
C PRO A 288 -22.76 1.51 12.73
N ASP A 289 -23.34 0.46 13.31
CA ASP A 289 -22.99 -0.02 14.66
C ASP A 289 -21.52 -0.44 14.80
N SER A 290 -20.87 -0.90 13.73
CA SER A 290 -19.44 -1.23 13.74
C SER A 290 -18.54 0.01 13.82
N PHE A 291 -19.04 1.16 13.38
CA PHE A 291 -18.30 2.42 13.30
C PHE A 291 -18.51 3.27 14.56
N LEU A 292 -19.72 3.26 15.12
CA LEU A 292 -20.13 4.05 16.28
C LEU A 292 -19.17 4.01 17.48
N PRO A 293 -18.60 2.86 17.89
CA PRO A 293 -17.66 2.81 19.02
C PRO A 293 -16.43 3.69 18.84
N PHE A 294 -16.09 4.01 17.59
CA PHE A 294 -14.93 4.84 17.24
C PHE A 294 -15.28 6.31 17.02
N VAL A 295 -16.55 6.73 17.16
CA VAL A 295 -17.00 8.11 16.94
C VAL A 295 -17.30 8.79 18.26
N GLU A 296 -16.58 9.86 18.57
CA GLU A 296 -16.85 10.69 19.76
C GLU A 296 -18.00 11.66 19.51
N SER A 297 -17.94 12.36 18.38
CA SER A 297 -18.95 13.33 17.94
C SER A 297 -18.93 13.45 16.41
N TYR A 298 -19.76 14.31 15.84
CA TYR A 298 -19.67 14.64 14.42
C TYR A 298 -20.03 16.11 14.14
N ILE A 299 -19.54 16.62 13.01
CA ILE A 299 -19.85 17.96 12.51
C ILE A 299 -21.14 17.92 11.70
N SER A 300 -22.17 18.63 12.14
CA SER A 300 -23.50 18.55 11.50
C SER A 300 -23.54 19.01 10.05
N GLN A 301 -22.76 20.03 9.68
CA GLN A 301 -22.77 20.65 8.36
C GLN A 301 -22.13 19.75 7.28
N SER A 302 -21.09 19.00 7.66
CA SER A 302 -20.35 18.11 6.76
C SER A 302 -20.71 16.63 6.93
N LEU A 303 -21.38 16.26 8.02
CA LEU A 303 -21.55 14.88 8.49
C LEU A 303 -20.19 14.18 8.72
N SER A 304 -19.14 14.93 9.03
CA SER A 304 -17.81 14.39 9.29
C SER A 304 -17.74 13.84 10.73
N PRO A 305 -17.51 12.54 10.93
CA PRO A 305 -17.29 11.97 12.25
C PRO A 305 -15.94 12.44 12.83
N ILE A 306 -15.95 12.78 14.11
CA ILE A 306 -14.78 13.02 14.95
C ILE A 306 -14.47 11.71 15.67
N LEU A 307 -13.30 11.14 15.39
CA LEU A 307 -12.93 9.83 15.88
C LEU A 307 -12.36 9.89 17.29
N ASN A 308 -12.74 8.92 18.11
CA ASN A 308 -12.19 8.69 19.43
C ASN A 308 -10.90 7.86 19.32
N VAL A 309 -9.74 8.52 19.37
CA VAL A 309 -8.42 7.87 19.29
C VAL A 309 -8.21 6.82 20.39
N GLN A 310 -8.69 7.10 21.60
CA GLN A 310 -8.59 6.16 22.71
C GLN A 310 -9.39 4.87 22.42
N ALA A 311 -10.59 4.99 21.87
CA ALA A 311 -11.39 3.83 21.47
C ALA A 311 -10.76 3.04 20.31
N LEU A 312 -10.10 3.73 19.38
CA LEU A 312 -9.35 3.10 18.30
C LEU A 312 -8.14 2.31 18.82
N ILE A 313 -7.37 2.85 19.75
CA ILE A 313 -6.22 2.15 20.36
C ILE A 313 -6.70 0.95 21.17
N LYS A 314 -7.75 1.12 21.97
CA LYS A 314 -8.31 0.08 22.83
C LYS A 314 -9.24 -0.89 22.10
N ALA A 315 -9.29 -0.85 20.76
CA ALA A 315 -10.17 -1.72 19.99
C ALA A 315 -9.85 -3.21 20.27
N PRO A 316 -10.85 -4.08 20.48
CA PRO A 316 -10.61 -5.50 20.80
C PRO A 316 -9.73 -6.24 19.78
N VAL A 317 -9.78 -5.79 18.52
CA VAL A 317 -8.97 -6.30 17.40
C VAL A 317 -7.46 -6.06 17.60
N LEU A 318 -7.07 -5.09 18.41
CA LEU A 318 -5.68 -4.73 18.73
C LEU A 318 -5.21 -5.28 20.09
N GLN A 319 -6.12 -5.48 21.05
CA GLN A 319 -5.78 -5.84 22.45
C GLN A 319 -5.11 -7.21 22.63
N HIS A 320 -5.22 -8.13 21.67
CA HIS A 320 -4.59 -9.45 21.78
C HIS A 320 -3.06 -9.43 21.68
N TYR A 321 -2.47 -8.26 21.38
CA TYR A 321 -1.10 -8.16 20.87
C TYR A 321 -0.26 -7.02 21.46
N GLN A 322 -0.80 -6.30 22.46
CA GLN A 322 -0.07 -5.31 23.26
C GLN A 322 0.46 -6.00 24.54
N TYR A 323 1.69 -6.52 24.48
CA TYR A 323 2.43 -7.04 25.64
C TYR A 323 3.81 -6.40 25.70
#